data_AF-A0A1X1BA42-F1
#
_entry.id   AF-A0A1X1BA42-F1
#
_cell.length_a   1.000
_cell.length_b   1.000
_cell.length_c   1.000
_cell.angle_alpha   90.00
_cell.angle_beta   90.00
_cell.angle_gamma   90.00
#
_symmetry.space_group_name_H-M   'P 1'
#
loop_
_entity.id
_entity.type
_entity.pdbx_description
1 polymer ?
#
loop_
_entity_poly.entity_id
_entity_poly.type
_entity_poly.pdbx_seq_one_letter_code
_entity_poly.pdbx_strand_id
1 'polypeptide(L)'
;MNGPTVWTSYIATDRAFAHVSASFDAELFDAALEDEQFYRHNPPEVKLLQAWVRPMSSISSISFSSIGRRATPRSEFFPVGAAKVTFVGGDSVEIPGHANNYDESAREQLDALHSVLRGAIDK
;
A
#
# COMPACT_ATOMS: atom_id res chain seq x y z
N MET A 1 23.07 13.34 -5.13
CA MET A 1 22.67 13.05 -3.74
C MET A 1 21.32 12.37 -3.83
N ASN A 2 21.29 11.09 -3.51
CA ASN A 2 20.04 10.35 -3.48
C ASN A 2 19.30 10.73 -2.19
N GLY A 3 17.98 10.92 -2.28
CA GLY A 3 17.16 11.52 -1.23
C GLY A 3 16.73 10.54 -0.13
N PRO A 4 15.98 11.01 0.88
CA PRO A 4 15.45 10.16 1.95
C PRO A 4 14.52 9.07 1.39
N THR A 5 14.47 7.92 2.06
CA THR A 5 13.57 6.82 1.68
C THR A 5 12.21 7.01 2.36
N VAL A 6 11.13 6.92 1.60
CA VAL A 6 9.76 7.06 2.14
C VAL A 6 9.06 5.71 2.12
N TRP A 7 8.62 5.26 3.29
CA TRP A 7 7.77 4.08 3.40
C TRP A 7 6.32 4.52 3.47
N THR A 8 5.47 3.79 2.76
CA THR A 8 4.02 4.02 2.79
C THR A 8 3.33 2.69 3.05
N SER A 9 2.53 2.65 4.10
CA SER A 9 1.76 1.47 4.50
C SER A 9 0.28 1.75 4.42
N TYR A 10 -0.45 0.82 3.82
CA TYR A 10 -1.91 0.79 3.79
C TYR A 10 -2.36 -0.45 4.56
N ILE A 11 -3.21 -0.24 5.57
CA ILE A 11 -3.64 -1.29 6.48
C ILE A 11 -5.15 -1.29 6.51
N ALA A 12 -5.77 -2.41 6.13
CA ALA A 12 -7.22 -2.57 6.23
C ALA A 12 -7.59 -3.72 7.15
N THR A 13 -8.67 -3.52 7.88
CA THR A 13 -9.37 -4.53 8.69
C THR A 13 -10.84 -4.53 8.29
N ASP A 14 -11.65 -5.38 8.92
CA ASP A 14 -13.09 -5.36 8.76
C ASP A 14 -13.75 -4.05 9.27
N ARG A 15 -13.05 -3.25 10.07
CA ARG A 15 -13.58 -2.05 10.75
C ARG A 15 -12.93 -0.75 10.36
N ALA A 16 -11.64 -0.76 10.05
CA ALA A 16 -10.87 0.45 9.78
C ALA A 16 -9.92 0.29 8.60
N PHE A 17 -9.70 1.40 7.91
CA PHE A 17 -8.66 1.59 6.91
C PHE A 17 -7.70 2.67 7.41
N ALA A 18 -6.41 2.36 7.45
CA ALA A 18 -5.36 3.23 7.93
C ALA A 18 -4.28 3.42 6.87
N HIS A 19 -3.64 4.57 6.93
CA HIS A 19 -2.51 4.94 6.11
C HIS A 19 -1.45 5.59 6.99
N VAL A 20 -0.20 5.19 6.76
CA VAL A 20 0.97 5.78 7.39
C VAL A 20 2.03 6.00 6.32
N SER A 21 2.64 7.17 6.32
CA SER A 21 3.81 7.49 5.51
C SER A 21 4.88 8.13 6.38
N ALA A 22 6.10 7.61 6.29
CA ALA A 22 7.25 8.08 7.05
C ALA A 22 8.50 8.15 6.17
N SER A 23 9.31 9.19 6.34
CA SER A 23 10.62 9.29 5.70
C SER A 23 11.72 8.86 6.67
N PHE A 24 12.67 8.10 6.16
CA PHE A 24 13.90 7.70 6.82
C PHE A 24 15.07 8.47 6.21
N ASP A 25 15.97 8.99 7.03
CA ASP A 25 17.20 9.66 6.60
C ASP A 25 18.30 8.69 6.10
N ALA A 26 17.90 7.52 5.64
CA ALA A 26 18.75 6.52 5.03
C ALA A 26 18.34 6.29 3.57
N GLU A 27 19.34 6.10 2.72
CA GLU A 27 19.16 5.81 1.30
C GLU A 27 18.82 4.34 1.08
N LEU A 28 17.85 4.07 0.19
CA LEU A 28 17.38 2.73 -0.16
C LEU A 28 16.97 1.86 1.04
N PHE A 29 16.63 2.50 2.17
CA PHE A 29 16.24 1.79 3.38
C PHE A 29 15.00 0.94 3.09
N ASP A 30 15.13 -0.37 3.15
CA ASP A 30 14.05 -1.34 2.92
C ASP A 30 13.95 -2.32 4.10
N ALA A 31 13.01 -3.26 4.03
CA ALA A 31 12.80 -4.22 5.10
C ALA A 31 14.02 -5.12 5.36
N ALA A 32 14.83 -5.40 4.32
CA ALA A 32 16.04 -6.21 4.48
C ALA A 32 17.12 -5.42 5.23
N LEU A 33 17.27 -4.13 4.92
CA LEU A 33 18.17 -3.24 5.64
C LEU A 33 17.71 -2.96 7.07
N GLU A 34 16.41 -2.84 7.33
CA GLU A 34 15.86 -2.73 8.69
C GLU A 34 16.28 -3.92 9.56
N ASP A 35 16.39 -5.11 8.96
CA ASP A 35 16.81 -6.33 9.63
C ASP A 35 18.33 -6.46 9.86
N GLU A 36 19.16 -5.62 9.23
CA GLU A 36 20.60 -5.64 9.45
C GLU A 36 21.01 -5.16 10.84
N GLN A 37 22.03 -5.80 11.42
CA GLN A 37 22.48 -5.52 12.79
C GLN A 37 22.86 -4.05 13.00
N PHE A 38 23.46 -3.40 11.99
CA PHE A 38 23.83 -1.99 12.06
C PHE A 38 22.60 -1.10 12.30
N TYR A 39 21.55 -1.25 11.49
CA TYR A 39 20.34 -0.45 11.59
C TYR A 39 19.49 -0.78 12.80
N ARG A 40 19.57 -2.00 13.35
CA ARG A 40 18.92 -2.35 14.63
C ARG A 40 19.45 -1.57 15.83
N HIS A 41 20.74 -1.25 15.85
CA HIS A 41 21.39 -0.52 16.94
C HIS A 41 21.59 0.96 16.65
N ASN A 42 21.57 1.35 15.38
CA ASN A 42 21.66 2.73 14.93
C ASN A 42 20.60 2.98 13.85
N PRO A 43 19.32 3.06 14.23
CA PRO A 43 18.24 3.21 13.27
C PRO A 43 18.32 4.58 12.59
N PRO A 44 17.90 4.68 11.31
CA PRO A 44 17.75 5.97 10.66
C PRO A 44 16.78 6.87 11.44
N GLU A 45 17.00 8.18 11.41
CA GLU A 45 16.03 9.15 11.89
C GLU A 45 14.74 9.01 11.07
N VAL A 46 13.62 8.79 11.77
CA VAL A 46 12.30 8.68 11.17
C VAL A 46 11.50 9.96 11.38
N LYS A 47 10.91 10.46 10.30
CA LYS A 47 9.96 11.57 10.34
C LYS A 47 8.61 11.13 9.79
N LEU A 48 7.59 11.22 10.62
CA LEU A 48 6.21 10.98 10.19
C LEU A 48 5.76 12.08 9.22
N LEU A 49 5.37 11.69 8.02
CA LEU A 49 4.85 12.60 7.00
C LEU A 49 3.34 12.71 7.09
N GLN A 50 2.67 11.57 7.20
CA GLN A 50 1.21 11.49 7.26
C GLN A 50 0.78 10.24 8.02
N ALA A 51 -0.24 10.37 8.86
CA ALA A 51 -0.94 9.23 9.44
C ALA A 51 -2.42 9.55 9.60
N TRP A 52 -3.27 8.59 9.28
CA TRP A 52 -4.70 8.68 9.57
C TRP A 52 -5.33 7.28 9.65
N VAL A 53 -6.46 7.23 10.33
CA VAL A 53 -7.33 6.05 10.41
C VAL A 53 -8.75 6.51 10.11
N ARG A 54 -9.44 5.79 9.22
CA ARG A 54 -10.83 6.03 8.86
C ARG A 54 -11.65 4.75 9.04
N PRO A 55 -12.91 4.83 9.47
CA PRO A 55 -13.77 3.65 9.53
C PRO A 55 -14.02 3.11 8.12
N MET A 56 -14.15 1.79 7.95
CA MET A 56 -14.45 1.20 6.63
C MET A 56 -15.77 1.73 6.04
N SER A 57 -16.74 2.05 6.89
CA SER A 57 -18.02 2.68 6.49
C SER A 57 -17.87 4.08 5.91
N SER A 58 -16.68 4.70 5.99
CA SER A 58 -16.40 5.97 5.34
C SER A 58 -15.96 5.80 3.88
N ILE A 59 -15.74 4.59 3.38
CA ILE A 59 -15.39 4.36 1.98
C ILE A 59 -16.66 4.43 1.15
N SER A 60 -16.72 5.35 0.18
CA SER A 60 -17.85 5.50 -0.72
C SER A 60 -17.67 4.75 -2.04
N SER A 61 -16.43 4.65 -2.53
CA SER A 61 -16.13 3.93 -3.77
C SER A 61 -14.67 3.53 -3.87
N ILE A 62 -14.42 2.49 -4.67
CA ILE A 62 -13.08 2.07 -5.07
C ILE A 62 -13.09 1.94 -6.60
N SER A 63 -12.09 2.54 -7.27
CA SER A 63 -11.88 2.37 -8.70
C SER A 63 -10.44 1.94 -8.98
N PHE A 64 -10.25 1.12 -10.01
CA PHE A 64 -8.93 0.67 -10.43
C PHE A 64 -8.57 1.36 -11.74
N SER A 65 -7.35 1.90 -11.83
CA SER A 65 -6.91 2.64 -13.03
C SER A 65 -6.77 1.73 -14.25
N SER A 66 -6.44 0.47 -14.04
CA SER A 66 -6.43 -0.56 -15.07
C SER A 66 -6.63 -1.94 -14.48
N ILE A 67 -7.25 -2.82 -15.26
CA ILE A 67 -7.18 -4.26 -15.05
C ILE A 67 -6.53 -4.79 -16.33
N GLY A 68 -5.26 -5.17 -16.23
CA GLY A 68 -4.49 -5.63 -17.36
C GLY A 68 -4.99 -6.98 -17.86
N ARG A 69 -4.65 -7.30 -19.12
CA ARG A 69 -4.89 -8.65 -19.67
C ARG A 69 -3.91 -9.63 -19.04
N ARG A 70 -4.30 -10.90 -18.96
CA ARG A 70 -3.36 -12.00 -18.64
C ARG A 70 -2.13 -11.87 -19.53
N ALA A 71 -0.97 -11.66 -18.92
CA ALA A 71 0.29 -11.46 -19.66
C ALA A 71 0.68 -12.71 -20.45
N THR A 72 0.32 -13.89 -19.93
CA THR A 72 0.44 -15.18 -20.61
C THR A 72 -0.73 -16.10 -20.24
N PRO A 73 -1.04 -17.14 -21.05
CA PRO A 73 -2.03 -18.16 -20.69
C PRO A 73 -1.72 -18.89 -19.38
N ARG A 74 -0.44 -18.88 -18.96
CA ARG A 74 0.06 -19.45 -17.70
C ARG A 74 0.08 -18.47 -16.54
N SER A 75 -0.27 -17.20 -16.75
CA SER A 75 -0.33 -16.21 -15.69
C SER A 75 -1.56 -16.48 -14.82
N GLU A 76 -1.34 -16.79 -13.55
CA GLU A 76 -2.39 -17.13 -12.59
C GLU A 76 -3.18 -15.89 -12.11
N PHE A 77 -2.66 -14.69 -12.37
CA PHE A 77 -3.23 -13.43 -11.89
C PHE A 77 -3.43 -12.42 -13.03
N PHE A 78 -4.27 -11.42 -12.78
CA PHE A 78 -4.42 -10.24 -13.63
C PHE A 78 -3.66 -9.07 -12.99
N PRO A 79 -2.74 -8.40 -13.69
CA PRO A 79 -2.10 -7.22 -13.13
C PRO A 79 -3.14 -6.12 -12.95
N VAL A 80 -3.23 -5.57 -11.76
CA VAL A 80 -4.17 -4.50 -11.41
C VAL A 80 -3.36 -3.22 -11.25
N GLY A 81 -3.82 -2.13 -11.88
CA GLY A 81 -3.26 -0.80 -11.71
C GLY A 81 -3.53 -0.23 -10.31
N ALA A 82 -3.11 1.01 -10.09
CA ALA A 82 -3.40 1.71 -8.84
C ALA A 82 -4.91 1.75 -8.53
N ALA A 83 -5.25 1.60 -7.25
CA ALA A 83 -6.61 1.68 -6.75
C ALA A 83 -6.85 3.03 -6.11
N LYS A 84 -7.89 3.74 -6.54
CA LYS A 84 -8.35 4.97 -5.92
C LYS A 84 -9.47 4.65 -4.94
N VAL A 85 -9.23 4.87 -3.66
CA VAL A 85 -10.25 4.79 -2.60
C VAL A 85 -10.80 6.18 -2.37
N THR A 86 -12.11 6.35 -2.51
CA THR A 86 -12.81 7.61 -2.24
C THR A 86 -13.62 7.47 -0.96
N PHE A 87 -13.56 8.50 -0.11
CA PHE A 87 -14.28 8.55 1.15
C PHE A 87 -15.55 9.40 1.05
N VAL A 88 -16.48 9.15 1.96
CA VAL A 88 -17.63 10.02 2.24
C VAL A 88 -17.07 11.41 2.59
N GLY A 89 -17.47 12.42 1.82
CA GLY A 89 -16.90 13.77 1.87
C GLY A 89 -16.02 14.13 0.67
N GLY A 90 -15.66 13.15 -0.18
CA GLY A 90 -15.01 13.38 -1.48
C GLY A 90 -13.48 13.29 -1.46
N ASP A 91 -12.85 13.20 -0.28
CA ASP A 91 -11.42 12.91 -0.17
C ASP A 91 -11.09 11.57 -0.82
N SER A 92 -9.87 11.43 -1.35
CA SER A 92 -9.42 10.16 -1.91
C SER A 92 -7.95 9.89 -1.67
N VAL A 93 -7.58 8.61 -1.69
CA VAL A 93 -6.20 8.14 -1.62
C VAL A 93 -5.95 7.12 -2.72
N GLU A 94 -4.73 7.13 -3.26
CA GLU A 94 -4.29 6.19 -4.29
C GLU A 94 -3.36 5.14 -3.68
N ILE A 95 -3.80 3.88 -3.78
CA ILE A 95 -3.02 2.70 -3.39
C ILE A 95 -2.29 2.21 -4.65
N PRO A 96 -0.96 2.02 -4.61
CA PRO A 96 -0.20 1.47 -5.73
C PRO A 96 -0.76 0.11 -6.18
N GLY A 97 -0.69 -0.17 -7.48
CA GLY A 97 -1.10 -1.46 -8.05
C GLY A 97 0.03 -2.50 -8.11
N HIS A 98 -0.22 -3.63 -8.77
CA HIS A 98 0.77 -4.70 -9.01
C HIS A 98 1.90 -4.31 -9.96
N ALA A 99 1.76 -3.21 -10.70
CA ALA A 99 2.58 -2.90 -11.88
C ALA A 99 4.09 -2.80 -11.61
N ASN A 100 4.50 -2.63 -10.35
CA ASN A 100 5.90 -2.55 -9.94
C ASN A 100 6.31 -3.64 -8.91
N ASN A 101 5.40 -4.56 -8.54
CA ASN A 101 5.67 -5.59 -7.54
C ASN A 101 6.04 -6.91 -8.22
N TYR A 102 7.34 -7.15 -8.38
CA TYR A 102 7.87 -8.44 -8.85
C TYR A 102 7.86 -9.52 -7.76
N ASP A 103 7.67 -9.13 -6.50
CA ASP A 103 7.55 -10.02 -5.35
C ASP A 103 6.13 -10.61 -5.26
N GLU A 104 6.05 -11.92 -5.09
CA GLU A 104 4.81 -12.65 -4.87
C GLU A 104 4.12 -12.29 -3.57
N SER A 105 4.88 -12.14 -2.49
CA SER A 105 4.35 -11.81 -1.17
C SER A 105 3.69 -10.42 -1.16
N ALA A 106 4.31 -9.44 -1.82
CA ALA A 106 3.77 -8.09 -1.99
C ALA A 106 2.49 -8.07 -2.84
N ARG A 107 2.38 -8.97 -3.83
CA ARG A 107 1.15 -9.14 -4.62
C ARG A 107 0.03 -9.74 -3.78
N GLU A 108 0.30 -10.82 -3.04
CA GLU A 108 -0.68 -11.46 -2.16
C GLU A 108 -1.21 -10.49 -1.08
N GLN A 109 -0.33 -9.70 -0.47
CA GLN A 109 -0.74 -8.67 0.50
C GLN A 109 -1.62 -7.60 -0.12
N LEU A 110 -1.32 -7.16 -1.34
CA LEU A 110 -2.13 -6.17 -2.04
C LEU A 110 -3.49 -6.73 -2.46
N ASP A 111 -3.54 -7.98 -2.93
CA ASP A 111 -4.80 -8.66 -3.23
C ASP A 111 -5.67 -8.83 -1.98
N ALA A 112 -5.07 -9.20 -0.84
CA ALA A 112 -5.76 -9.28 0.44
C ALA A 112 -6.32 -7.90 0.86
N LEU A 113 -5.51 -6.83 0.72
CA LEU A 113 -5.95 -5.47 0.99
C LEU A 113 -7.15 -5.08 0.11
N HIS A 114 -7.06 -5.29 -1.21
CA HIS A 114 -8.15 -5.00 -2.13
C HIS A 114 -9.42 -5.80 -1.84
N SER A 115 -9.28 -7.07 -1.43
CA SER A 115 -10.40 -7.91 -1.03
C SER A 115 -11.15 -7.34 0.17
N VAL A 116 -10.42 -6.95 1.22
CA VAL A 116 -11.00 -6.33 2.43
C VAL A 116 -11.70 -5.01 2.09
N LEU A 117 -11.07 -4.18 1.26
CA LEU A 117 -11.64 -2.89 0.84
C LEU A 117 -12.92 -3.06 0.01
N ARG A 118 -12.98 -4.03 -0.91
CA ARG A 118 -14.20 -4.32 -1.69
C ARG A 118 -15.34 -4.81 -0.79
N GLY A 119 -15.04 -5.69 0.17
CA GLY A 119 -16.02 -6.20 1.13
C GLY A 119 -16.66 -5.13 2.04
N ALA A 120 -16.12 -3.91 2.08
CA ALA A 120 -16.75 -2.80 2.78
C ALA A 120 -17.77 -2.01 1.94
N ILE A 121 -17.70 -2.09 0.61
CA ILE A 121 -18.64 -1.42 -0.30
C ILE A 121 -19.87 -2.28 -0.54
N ASP A 122 -19.71 -3.61 -0.57
CA ASP A 122 -20.79 -4.55 -0.89
C ASP A 122 -21.78 -4.80 0.28
N LYS A 123 -21.71 -4.03 1.37
CA LYS A 123 -22.58 -4.13 2.56
C LYS A 123 -23.60 -3.00 2.62
#